data_AF-C6BEC3-F1
#
_entry.id   AF-C6BEC3-F1
#
_cell.length_a   1.000
_cell.length_b   1.000
_cell.length_c   1.000
_cell.angle_alpha   90.00
_cell.angle_beta   90.00
_cell.angle_gamma   90.00
#
_symmetry.space_group_name_H-M   'P 1'
#
loop_
_entity.id
_entity.type
_entity.pdbx_description
1 polymer ?
#
loop_
_entity_poly.entity_id
_entity_poly.type
_entity_poly.pdbx_seq_one_letter_code
_entity_poly.pdbx_strand_id
1 'polypeptide(L)'
;MAKEKLEREVHIRLTQSDFALVQSKATDLGFSKQSDYLRALLKQEDKYSSLYRYLIYEFKKQGNNLNQVAHKVNSVNPFLISTEIVNSLTEIERTYKAILDEIRSLK
;
A
#
# COMPACT_ATOMS: atom_id res chain seq x y z
N MET A 1 -10.98 9.73 -20.29
CA MET A 1 -11.10 8.50 -21.11
C MET A 1 -12.40 7.81 -20.73
N ALA A 2 -13.26 7.49 -21.69
CA ALA A 2 -14.51 6.77 -21.42
C ALA A 2 -14.17 5.34 -20.95
N LYS A 3 -14.86 4.86 -19.91
CA LYS A 3 -14.66 3.52 -19.36
C LYS A 3 -15.22 2.49 -20.36
N GLU A 4 -14.38 1.59 -20.87
CA GLU A 4 -14.84 0.52 -21.78
C GLU A 4 -15.96 -0.29 -21.13
N LYS A 5 -16.99 -0.61 -21.92
CA LYS A 5 -18.13 -1.39 -21.47
C LYS A 5 -17.73 -2.87 -21.45
N LEU A 6 -18.17 -3.59 -20.43
CA LEU A 6 -17.97 -5.03 -20.33
C LEU A 6 -19.04 -5.74 -21.17
N GLU A 7 -18.62 -6.46 -22.21
CA GLU A 7 -19.52 -7.06 -23.21
C GLU A 7 -19.63 -8.59 -23.13
N ARG A 8 -18.75 -9.24 -22.37
CA ARG A 8 -18.66 -10.70 -22.26
C ARG A 8 -18.74 -11.14 -20.80
N GLU A 9 -19.36 -12.30 -20.58
CA GLU A 9 -19.54 -12.91 -19.26
C GLU A 9 -18.88 -14.29 -19.21
N VAL A 10 -18.36 -14.66 -18.03
CA VAL A 10 -17.79 -15.98 -17.75
C VAL A 10 -18.49 -16.55 -16.52
N HIS A 11 -19.11 -17.72 -16.67
CA HIS A 11 -19.71 -18.44 -15.55
C HIS A 11 -18.73 -19.51 -15.03
N ILE A 12 -18.43 -19.45 -13.74
CA ILE A 12 -17.55 -20.42 -13.06
C ILE A 12 -18.33 -21.03 -11.91
N ARG A 13 -18.33 -22.36 -11.82
CA ARG A 13 -18.86 -23.08 -10.66
C ARG A 13 -17.73 -23.27 -9.65
N LEU A 14 -18.00 -22.91 -8.40
CA LEU A 14 -17.05 -23.01 -7.30
C LEU A 14 -17.64 -23.86 -6.19
N THR A 15 -16.76 -24.55 -5.46
CA THR A 15 -17.15 -25.11 -4.17
C THR A 15 -17.36 -23.99 -3.15
N GLN A 16 -18.00 -24.29 -2.02
CA GLN A 16 -18.22 -23.29 -0.98
C GLN A 16 -16.90 -22.80 -0.35
N SER A 17 -15.90 -23.67 -0.24
CA SER A 17 -14.56 -23.30 0.24
C SER A 17 -13.85 -22.37 -0.74
N ASP A 18 -13.95 -22.63 -2.05
CA ASP A 18 -13.31 -21.78 -3.06
C ASP A 18 -13.97 -20.41 -3.12
N PHE A 19 -15.31 -20.36 -3.02
CA PHE A 19 -16.04 -19.11 -2.99
C PHE A 19 -15.65 -18.26 -1.77
N ALA A 20 -15.58 -18.87 -0.58
CA ALA A 20 -15.13 -18.19 0.64
C ALA A 20 -13.70 -17.67 0.51
N LEU A 21 -12.81 -18.46 -0.10
CA LEU A 21 -11.42 -18.06 -0.34
C LEU A 21 -11.34 -16.83 -1.27
N VAL A 22 -12.07 -16.84 -2.38
CA VAL A 22 -12.14 -15.69 -3.32
C VAL A 22 -12.66 -14.45 -2.61
N GLN A 23 -13.68 -14.61 -1.77
CA GLN A 23 -14.24 -13.50 -1.01
C GLN A 23 -13.24 -12.92 0.00
N SER A 24 -12.57 -13.77 0.79
CA SER A 24 -11.54 -13.32 1.74
C SER A 24 -10.43 -12.55 1.03
N LYS A 25 -9.86 -13.12 -0.03
CA LYS A 25 -8.76 -12.48 -0.77
C LYS A 25 -9.16 -11.15 -1.40
N ALA A 26 -10.38 -11.07 -1.95
CA ALA A 26 -10.90 -9.81 -2.47
C ALA A 26 -10.98 -8.74 -1.37
N THR A 27 -11.47 -9.09 -0.18
CA THR A 27 -11.56 -8.18 0.97
C THR A 27 -10.19 -7.76 1.50
N ASP A 28 -9.24 -8.69 1.62
CA ASP A 28 -7.90 -8.42 2.13
C ASP A 28 -7.12 -7.47 1.21
N LEU A 29 -7.28 -7.64 -0.10
CA LEU A 29 -6.75 -6.73 -1.12
C LEU A 29 -7.66 -5.50 -1.35
N GLY A 30 -8.77 -5.44 -0.61
CA GLY A 30 -9.86 -4.47 -0.57
C GLY A 30 -10.45 -4.07 -1.91
N PHE A 31 -10.67 -5.06 -2.75
CA PHE A 31 -11.66 -4.97 -3.81
C PHE A 31 -13.07 -4.98 -3.19
N SER A 32 -13.92 -4.07 -3.65
CA SER A 32 -15.31 -3.98 -3.20
C SER A 32 -16.21 -5.05 -3.85
N LYS A 33 -15.78 -5.64 -4.97
CA LYS A 33 -16.49 -6.73 -5.66
C LYS A 33 -15.53 -7.87 -6.01
N GLN A 34 -16.03 -9.10 -5.88
CA GLN A 34 -15.29 -10.31 -6.26
C GLN A 34 -14.90 -10.29 -7.76
N SER A 35 -15.76 -9.77 -8.63
CA SER A 35 -15.49 -9.65 -10.06
C SER A 35 -14.36 -8.67 -10.39
N ASP A 36 -14.15 -7.64 -9.57
CA ASP A 36 -13.00 -6.75 -9.71
C ASP A 36 -11.70 -7.49 -9.35
N TYR A 37 -11.72 -8.26 -8.27
CA TYR A 37 -10.60 -9.10 -7.85
C TYR A 37 -10.23 -10.16 -8.90
N LEU A 38 -11.22 -10.90 -9.44
CA LEU A 38 -10.98 -11.90 -10.49
C LEU A 38 -10.42 -11.28 -11.77
N ARG A 39 -10.85 -10.07 -12.14
CA ARG A 39 -10.25 -9.35 -13.28
C ARG A 39 -8.82 -8.90 -13.00
N ALA A 40 -8.52 -8.46 -11.79
CA ALA A 40 -7.15 -8.12 -11.39
C ALA A 40 -6.23 -9.36 -11.46
N LEU A 41 -6.72 -10.53 -11.02
CA LEU A 41 -6.02 -11.81 -11.15
C LEU A 41 -5.69 -12.16 -12.60
N LEU A 42 -6.65 -12.01 -13.53
CA LEU A 42 -6.43 -12.27 -14.96
C LEU A 42 -5.34 -11.39 -15.56
N LYS A 43 -5.15 -10.18 -15.01
CA LYS A 43 -4.11 -9.22 -15.42
C LYS A 43 -2.83 -9.31 -14.60
N GLN A 44 -2.76 -10.21 -13.61
CA GLN A 44 -1.69 -10.27 -12.61
C GLN A 44 -1.50 -8.96 -11.82
N GLU A 45 -2.54 -8.12 -11.74
CA GLU A 45 -2.56 -6.87 -10.99
C GLU A 45 -2.82 -7.10 -9.49
N ASP A 46 -3.25 -8.31 -9.11
CA ASP A 46 -3.49 -8.72 -7.73
C ASP A 46 -2.19 -8.83 -6.91
N LYS A 47 -1.08 -9.22 -7.56
CA LYS A 47 0.24 -9.46 -6.94
C LYS A 47 0.79 -8.31 -6.11
N TYR A 48 0.37 -7.08 -6.39
CA TYR A 48 0.94 -5.89 -5.74
C TYR A 48 -0.08 -5.04 -5.01
N SER A 49 -1.37 -5.40 -5.02
CA SER A 49 -2.42 -4.55 -4.45
C SER A 49 -2.32 -4.38 -2.94
N SER A 50 -1.94 -5.43 -2.20
CA SER A 50 -1.58 -5.34 -0.77
C SER A 50 -0.31 -4.51 -0.55
N LEU A 51 0.72 -4.74 -1.36
CA LEU A 51 1.98 -4.01 -1.30
C LEU A 51 1.78 -2.51 -1.53
N TYR A 52 0.99 -2.11 -2.53
CA TYR A 52 0.69 -0.72 -2.81
C TYR A 52 -0.02 -0.04 -1.64
N ARG A 53 -0.96 -0.71 -0.97
CA ARG A 53 -1.63 -0.15 0.23
C ARG A 53 -0.67 0.04 1.38
N TYR A 54 0.18 -0.96 1.62
CA TYR A 54 1.21 -0.89 2.65
C TYR A 54 2.18 0.27 2.38
N LEU A 55 2.65 0.40 1.13
CA LEU A 55 3.51 1.50 0.71
C LEU A 55 2.83 2.87 0.86
N ILE A 56 1.56 3.01 0.48
CA ILE A 56 0.79 4.26 0.67
C ILE A 56 0.69 4.62 2.16
N TYR A 57 0.45 3.64 3.02
CA TYR A 57 0.40 3.85 4.47
C TYR A 57 1.75 4.36 5.02
N GLU A 58 2.85 3.69 4.67
CA GLU A 58 4.19 4.08 5.10
C GLU A 58 4.60 5.45 4.54
N PHE A 59 4.29 5.76 3.28
CA PHE A 59 4.53 7.09 2.71
C PHE A 59 3.75 8.20 3.42
N LYS A 60 2.49 7.94 3.81
CA LYS A 60 1.70 8.90 4.59
C LYS A 60 2.33 9.17 5.97
N LYS A 61 2.83 8.12 6.63
CA LYS A 61 3.54 8.25 7.91
C LYS A 61 4.82 9.09 7.77
N GLN A 62 5.60 8.84 6.73
CA GLN A 62 6.79 9.63 6.41
C GLN A 62 6.46 11.10 6.11
N GLY A 63 5.42 11.36 5.31
CA GLY A 63 4.96 12.73 5.01
C GLY A 63 4.54 13.49 6.27
N ASN A 64 3.85 12.84 7.21
CA ASN A 64 3.50 13.44 8.49
C ASN A 64 4.74 13.79 9.32
N ASN A 65 5.73 12.90 9.40
CA ASN A 65 6.98 13.15 10.11
C ASN A 65 7.75 14.33 9.50
N LEU A 66 7.84 14.40 8.17
CA LEU A 66 8.49 15.50 7.46
C LEU A 66 7.78 16.84 7.71
N ASN A 67 6.44 16.85 7.70
CA ASN A 67 5.67 18.06 8.02
C ASN A 67 5.93 18.55 9.45
N GLN A 68 6.05 17.64 10.43
CA GLN A 68 6.39 18.01 11.80
C GLN A 68 7.79 18.63 11.90
N VAL A 69 8.77 18.06 11.19
CA VAL A 69 10.13 18.64 11.11
C VAL A 69 10.08 20.02 10.46
N ALA A 70 9.37 20.19 9.34
CA ALA A 70 9.25 21.47 8.65
C ALA A 70 8.62 22.56 9.53
N HIS A 71 7.51 22.25 10.21
CA HIS A 71 6.89 23.19 11.15
C HIS A 71 7.81 23.58 12.30
N LYS A 72 8.59 22.64 12.86
CA LYS A 72 9.54 22.90 13.95
C LYS A 72 10.76 23.71 13.50
N VAL A 73 11.31 23.43 12.31
CA VAL A 73 12.39 24.25 11.71
C VAL A 73 11.92 25.67 11.45
N ASN A 74 10.67 25.84 11.00
CA ASN A 74 10.09 27.16 10.77
C ASN A 74 9.76 27.94 12.05
N SER A 75 9.76 27.30 13.23
CA SER A 75 9.33 27.89 14.51
C SER A 75 10.45 28.03 15.56
N VAL A 76 11.65 27.49 15.34
CA VAL A 76 12.77 27.52 16.31
C VAL A 76 14.04 28.03 15.64
N ASN A 77 14.83 28.83 16.38
CA ASN A 77 16.15 29.32 15.98
C ASN A 77 17.04 28.15 15.50
N PRO A 78 17.66 28.20 14.29
CA PRO A 78 18.27 27.06 13.57
C PRO A 78 19.42 26.29 14.26
N PHE A 79 19.80 26.64 15.49
CA PHE A 79 20.94 26.05 16.20
C PHE A 79 20.59 24.98 17.25
N LEU A 80 19.29 24.75 17.54
CA LEU A 80 18.86 23.61 18.35
C LEU A 80 18.45 22.46 17.43
N ILE A 81 19.45 21.78 16.84
CA ILE A 81 19.25 20.48 16.18
C ILE A 81 18.87 19.50 17.29
N SER A 82 17.57 19.44 17.57
CA SER A 82 17.02 18.59 18.61
C SER A 82 17.22 17.14 18.21
N THR A 83 17.62 16.31 19.17
CA THR A 83 17.70 14.85 19.09
C THR A 83 16.46 14.21 18.44
N GLU A 84 15.31 14.87 18.49
CA GLU A 84 14.09 14.49 17.78
C GLU A 84 14.23 14.46 16.25
N ILE A 85 14.94 15.40 15.63
CA ILE A 85 15.14 15.40 14.17
C ILE A 85 15.97 14.18 13.76
N VAL A 86 17.02 13.88 14.52
CA VAL A 86 17.87 12.71 14.30
C VAL A 86 17.05 11.42 14.47
N ASN A 87 16.16 11.37 15.48
CA ASN A 87 15.26 10.25 15.68
C ASN A 87 14.27 10.07 14.52
N SER A 88 13.67 11.16 14.03
CA SER A 88 12.76 11.11 12.87
C SER A 88 13.46 10.66 11.60
N LEU A 89 14.69 11.12 11.34
CA LEU A 89 15.48 10.67 10.19
C LEU A 89 15.88 9.19 10.31
N THR A 90 16.20 8.73 11.53
CA THR A 90 16.52 7.33 11.80
C THR A 90 15.31 6.41 11.60
N GLU A 91 14.10 6.86 11.98
CA GLU A 91 12.85 6.13 11.68
C GLU A 91 12.58 6.04 10.18
N ILE A 92 12.78 7.14 9.45
CA ILE A 92 12.63 7.16 7.98
C ILE A 92 13.59 6.16 7.33
N GLU A 93 14.85 6.13 7.76
CA GLU A 93 15.85 5.18 7.26
C GLU A 93 15.46 3.72 7.53
N ARG A 94 14.97 3.41 8.74
CA ARG A 94 14.50 2.07 9.11
C ARG A 94 13.33 1.62 8.26
N THR A 95 12.31 2.46 8.07
CA THR A 95 11.17 2.15 7.22
C THR A 95 11.62 1.90 5.77
N TYR A 96 12.55 2.71 5.27
CA TYR A 96 13.07 2.55 3.91
C TYR A 96 13.78 1.21 3.71
N LYS A 97 14.60 0.79 4.69
CA LYS A 97 15.27 -0.52 4.69
C LYS A 97 14.27 -1.68 4.70
N ALA A 98 13.24 -1.61 5.55
CA ALA A 98 12.20 -2.63 5.62
C ALA A 98 11.45 -2.79 4.29
N ILE A 99 11.07 -1.67 3.66
CA ILE A 99 10.44 -1.68 2.33
C ILE A 99 11.35 -2.33 1.28
N LEU A 100 12.65 -2.00 1.29
CA LEU A 100 13.63 -2.58 0.35
C LEU A 100 13.77 -4.09 0.51
N ASP A 101 13.77 -4.59 1.74
CA ASP A 101 13.88 -6.03 2.01
C ASP A 101 12.61 -6.79 1.59
N GLU A 102 11.43 -6.20 1.82
CA GLU A 102 10.14 -6.73 1.32
C GLU A 102 10.11 -6.79 -0.22
N ILE A 103 10.62 -5.75 -0.91
CA ILE A 103 10.71 -5.75 -2.38
C ILE A 103 11.70 -6.81 -2.89
N ARG A 104 12.79 -7.05 -2.16
CA ARG A 104 13.80 -8.07 -2.53
C ARG A 104 13.28 -9.49 -2.34
N SER A 105 12.43 -9.75 -1.34
CA SER A 105 11.85 -11.07 -1.10
C SER A 105 10.76 -11.46 -2.11
N LEU A 106 10.26 -10.49 -2.89
CA LEU A 106 9.29 -10.70 -3.98
C LEU A 106 9.94 -11.09 -5.33
N LYS A 107 11.28 -11.17 -5.41
CA LYS A 107 12.03 -11.68 -6.57
C LYS A 107 12.36 -13.16 -6.41
#